data_AF-A0A925KF05-F1
#
_entry.id   AF-A0A925KF05-F1
#
_cell.length_a   1.000
_cell.length_b   1.000
_cell.length_c   1.000
_cell.angle_alpha   90.00
_cell.angle_beta   90.00
_cell.angle_gamma   90.00
#
_symmetry.space_group_name_H-M   'P 1'
#
loop_
_entity.id
_entity.type
_entity.pdbx_description
1 polymer ?
#
loop_
_entity_poly.entity_id
_entity_poly.type
_entity_poly.pdbx_seq_one_letter_code
_entity_poly.pdbx_strand_id
1 'polypeptide(L)'
;MSATMTTVEAQPSLVRITHIVYGLHALGLALGAFGAATVLGSFLFGWPSIIAVIINYVKRGDARGTWLESHFRWQIRTFWFALAWAIVVGLVSLPLSVILVGIGTWIAG
;
A
#
# COMPACT_ATOMS: atom_id res chain seq x y z
N MET A 1 18.59 -16.10 26.41
CA MET A 1 19.59 -15.05 26.12
C MET A 1 18.97 -14.10 25.10
N SER A 2 18.44 -12.95 25.51
CA SER A 2 17.94 -11.94 24.58
C SER A 2 19.13 -11.17 24.01
N ALA A 3 19.38 -11.29 22.72
CA ALA A 3 20.41 -10.50 22.06
C ALA A 3 19.95 -9.03 22.00
N THR A 4 20.60 -8.16 22.75
CA THR A 4 20.42 -6.71 22.63
C THR A 4 20.97 -6.29 21.27
N MET A 5 20.11 -6.13 20.25
CA MET A 5 20.52 -5.56 18.96
C MET A 5 20.90 -4.09 19.16
N THR A 6 22.20 -3.78 19.04
CA THR A 6 22.70 -2.41 19.07
C THR A 6 22.53 -1.80 17.67
N THR A 7 21.40 -1.17 17.40
CA THR A 7 21.21 -0.37 16.17
C THR A 7 21.75 1.03 16.38
N VAL A 8 22.31 1.64 15.34
CA VAL A 8 22.66 3.06 15.37
C VAL A 8 21.38 3.91 15.35
N GLU A 9 21.39 5.06 16.03
CA GLU A 9 20.24 5.96 16.04
C GLU A 9 19.94 6.45 14.61
N ALA A 10 18.65 6.47 14.27
CA ALA A 10 18.23 6.92 12.95
C ALA A 10 18.30 8.44 12.85
N GLN A 11 18.68 8.96 11.68
CA GLN A 11 18.63 10.40 11.44
C GLN A 11 17.18 10.91 11.56
N PRO A 12 16.93 12.07 12.20
CA PRO A 12 15.58 12.61 12.36
C PRO A 12 14.81 12.81 11.04
N SER A 13 15.53 13.08 9.95
CA SER A 13 14.97 13.18 8.60
C SER A 13 14.38 11.84 8.11
N LEU A 14 15.01 10.70 8.41
CA LEU A 14 14.52 9.38 8.05
C LEU A 14 13.26 9.02 8.83
N VAL A 15 13.18 9.43 10.10
CA VAL A 15 11.96 9.29 10.90
C VAL A 15 10.82 10.09 10.25
N ARG A 16 11.08 11.34 9.85
CA ARG A 16 10.08 12.16 9.15
C ARG A 16 9.64 11.53 7.81
N ILE A 17 10.58 11.04 7.02
CA ILE A 17 10.30 10.34 5.76
C ILE A 17 9.41 9.13 6.01
N THR A 18 9.68 8.36 7.05
CA THR A 18 8.87 7.19 7.42
C THR A 18 7.41 7.58 7.67
N HIS A 19 7.16 8.69 8.37
CA HIS A 19 5.81 9.21 8.60
C HIS A 19 5.14 9.70 7.30
N ILE A 20 5.88 10.37 6.42
CA ILE A 20 5.37 10.79 5.10
C ILE A 20 4.93 9.56 4.29
N VAL A 21 5.75 8.51 4.28
CA VAL A 21 5.44 7.26 3.60
C VAL A 21 4.19 6.60 4.18
N TYR A 22 4.05 6.55 5.52
CA TYR A 22 2.82 6.08 6.14
C TYR A 22 1.59 6.92 5.72
N GLY A 23 1.72 8.24 5.71
CA GLY A 23 0.65 9.14 5.27
C GLY A 23 0.24 8.92 3.82
N LEU A 24 1.21 8.72 2.92
CA LEU A 24 0.95 8.43 1.51
C LEU A 24 0.27 7.07 1.31
N HIS A 25 0.68 6.04 2.04
CA HIS A 25 0.00 4.75 2.01
C HIS A 25 -1.43 4.84 2.54
N ALA A 26 -1.62 5.52 3.67
CA ALA A 26 -2.94 5.74 4.26
C ALA A 26 -3.87 6.52 3.31
N LEU A 27 -3.35 7.57 2.67
CA LEU A 27 -4.10 8.34 1.67
C LEU A 27 -4.48 7.48 0.47
N GLY A 28 -3.54 6.70 -0.06
CA GLY A 28 -3.82 5.77 -1.17
C GLY A 28 -4.91 4.75 -0.81
N LEU A 29 -4.89 4.23 0.42
CA LEU A 29 -5.90 3.30 0.92
C LEU A 29 -7.27 3.99 1.08
N ALA A 30 -7.31 5.21 1.61
CA ALA A 30 -8.55 5.98 1.75
C ALA A 30 -9.18 6.29 0.39
N LEU A 31 -8.39 6.77 -0.57
CA LEU A 31 -8.86 7.01 -1.95
C LEU A 31 -9.34 5.72 -2.61
N GLY A 32 -8.71 4.59 -2.32
CA GLY A 32 -9.16 3.28 -2.77
C GLY A 32 -10.48 2.83 -2.18
N ALA A 33 -10.56 2.83 -0.86
CA ALA A 33 -11.72 2.32 -0.14
C ALA A 33 -12.99 3.14 -0.42
N PHE A 34 -12.85 4.46 -0.59
CA PHE A 34 -14.00 5.37 -0.69
C PHE A 34 -14.17 6.01 -2.07
N GLY A 35 -13.11 6.05 -2.88
CA GLY A 35 -13.09 6.79 -4.14
C GLY A 35 -13.16 5.93 -5.40
N ALA A 36 -12.85 4.63 -5.33
CA ALA A 36 -12.75 3.76 -6.52
C ALA A 36 -14.07 3.60 -7.32
N ALA A 37 -15.22 3.97 -6.74
CA ALA A 37 -16.50 4.00 -7.45
C ALA A 37 -16.70 5.31 -8.26
N THR A 38 -15.82 6.30 -8.09
CA THR A 38 -15.92 7.63 -8.72
C THR A 38 -14.81 7.80 -9.75
N VAL A 39 -15.05 8.59 -10.80
CA VAL A 39 -14.02 8.89 -11.82
C VAL A 39 -12.77 9.48 -11.18
N LEU A 40 -12.93 10.44 -10.25
CA LEU A 40 -11.83 11.10 -9.59
C LEU A 40 -11.04 10.15 -8.69
N GLY A 41 -11.73 9.35 -7.87
CA GLY A 41 -11.06 8.40 -6.99
C GLY A 41 -10.41 7.25 -7.74
N SER A 42 -11.00 6.77 -8.85
CA SER A 42 -10.37 5.79 -9.74
C SER A 42 -9.13 6.32 -10.44
N PHE A 43 -9.13 7.61 -10.83
CA PHE A 43 -7.96 8.26 -11.43
C PHE A 43 -6.80 8.42 -10.43
N LEU A 44 -7.11 8.81 -9.19
CA LEU A 44 -6.12 9.02 -8.11
C LEU A 44 -5.75 7.73 -7.37
N PHE A 45 -6.45 6.63 -7.65
CA PHE A 45 -6.26 5.35 -6.97
C PHE A 45 -4.83 4.86 -7.12
N GLY A 46 -4.21 4.44 -6.01
CA GLY A 46 -2.88 3.82 -6.00
C GLY A 46 -1.70 4.79 -6.12
N TRP A 47 -1.84 5.96 -6.76
CA TRP A 47 -0.73 6.90 -6.99
C TRP A 47 0.04 7.28 -5.72
N PRO A 48 -0.62 7.70 -4.61
CA PRO A 48 0.10 8.01 -3.37
C PRO A 48 0.92 6.82 -2.85
N SER A 49 0.37 5.60 -2.90
CA SER A 49 1.07 4.39 -2.44
C SER A 49 2.24 3.99 -3.34
N ILE A 50 2.15 4.25 -4.65
CA ILE A 50 3.26 4.02 -5.58
C ILE A 50 4.41 4.99 -5.27
N ILE A 51 4.10 6.28 -5.08
CA ILE A 51 5.10 7.28 -4.68
C ILE A 51 5.77 6.87 -3.35
N ALA A 52 4.97 6.40 -2.38
CA ALA A 52 5.45 5.95 -1.08
C ALA A 52 6.45 4.78 -1.18
N VAL A 53 6.14 3.74 -1.97
CA VAL A 53 7.05 2.60 -2.12
C VAL A 53 8.33 2.97 -2.88
N ILE A 54 8.26 3.91 -3.85
CA ILE A 54 9.43 4.45 -4.53
C ILE A 54 10.35 5.17 -3.53
N ILE A 55 9.79 6.05 -2.68
CA ILE A 55 10.55 6.74 -1.63
C ILE A 55 11.23 5.73 -0.72
N ASN A 56 10.53 4.66 -0.34
CA ASN A 56 11.11 3.60 0.47
C ASN A 56 12.29 2.92 -0.21
N TYR A 57 12.21 2.57 -1.49
CA TYR A 57 13.33 1.97 -2.20
C TYR A 57 14.53 2.92 -2.31
N VAL A 58 14.28 4.19 -2.61
CA VAL A 58 15.33 5.23 -2.72
C VAL A 58 16.04 5.44 -1.38
N LYS A 59 15.28 5.48 -0.27
CA LYS A 59 15.81 5.79 1.07
C LYS A 59 16.19 4.57 1.91
N ARG A 60 15.93 3.36 1.43
CA ARG A 60 16.28 2.11 2.12
C ARG A 60 17.76 2.01 2.44
N GLY A 61 18.64 2.51 1.58
CA GLY A 61 20.09 2.50 1.80
C GLY A 61 20.48 3.29 3.05
N ASP A 62 19.91 4.48 3.22
CA ASP A 62 20.17 5.41 4.32
C ASP A 62 19.71 4.84 5.68
N ALA A 63 18.72 3.96 5.69
CA ALA A 63 18.17 3.36 6.92
C ALA A 63 18.95 2.12 7.40
N ARG A 64 19.93 1.60 6.64
CA ARG A 64 20.66 0.37 6.99
C ARG A 64 21.43 0.50 8.31
N GLY A 65 21.37 -0.54 9.14
CA GLY A 65 22.03 -0.57 10.45
C GLY A 65 21.34 0.29 11.53
N THR A 66 20.26 0.99 11.18
CA THR A 66 19.40 1.69 12.13
C THR A 66 18.17 0.85 12.47
N TRP A 67 17.45 1.23 13.53
CA TRP A 67 16.19 0.60 13.89
C TRP A 67 15.08 0.79 12.83
N LEU A 68 15.22 1.76 11.92
CA LEU A 68 14.29 1.97 10.80
C LEU A 68 14.47 0.96 9.67
N GLU A 69 15.57 0.22 9.59
CA GLU A 69 15.80 -0.74 8.51
C GLU A 69 14.67 -1.77 8.40
N SER A 70 14.19 -2.25 9.55
CA SER A 70 13.07 -3.19 9.63
C SER A 70 11.76 -2.57 9.17
N HIS A 71 11.53 -1.29 9.47
CA HIS A 71 10.33 -0.54 9.10
C HIS A 71 10.25 -0.32 7.59
N PHE A 72 11.33 0.16 6.95
CA PHE A 72 11.40 0.32 5.49
C PHE A 72 11.17 -1.03 4.78
N ARG A 73 11.82 -2.09 5.26
CA ARG A 73 11.62 -3.45 4.73
C ARG A 73 10.17 -3.92 4.89
N TRP A 74 9.55 -3.64 6.03
CA TRP A 74 8.15 -3.99 6.27
C TRP A 74 7.21 -3.22 5.34
N GLN A 75 7.35 -1.90 5.23
CA GLN A 75 6.49 -1.07 4.37
C GLN A 75 6.55 -1.53 2.90
N ILE A 76 7.75 -1.82 2.38
CA ILE A 76 7.92 -2.34 1.02
C ILE A 76 7.20 -3.68 0.84
N ARG A 77 7.39 -4.64 1.76
CA ARG A 77 6.73 -5.96 1.65
C ARG A 77 5.22 -5.84 1.73
N THR A 78 4.72 -5.03 2.65
CA THR A 78 3.27 -4.78 2.82
C THR A 78 2.67 -4.16 1.56
N PHE A 79 3.36 -3.24 0.88
CA PHE A 79 2.90 -2.71 -0.41
C PHE A 79 2.71 -3.85 -1.44
N TRP A 80 3.69 -4.72 -1.61
CA TRP A 80 3.61 -5.80 -2.59
C TRP A 80 2.57 -6.86 -2.22
N PHE A 81 2.43 -7.19 -0.94
CA PHE A 81 1.36 -8.07 -0.48
C PHE A 81 -0.02 -7.44 -0.72
N ALA A 82 -0.18 -6.15 -0.42
CA ALA A 82 -1.44 -5.44 -0.67
C ALA A 82 -1.77 -5.38 -2.16
N LEU A 83 -0.78 -5.12 -3.02
CA LEU A 83 -0.96 -5.11 -4.47
C LEU A 83 -1.34 -6.51 -4.99
N ALA A 84 -0.68 -7.57 -4.52
CA ALA A 84 -1.01 -8.94 -4.88
C ALA A 84 -2.45 -9.30 -4.45
N TRP A 85 -2.85 -8.95 -3.22
CA TRP A 85 -4.23 -9.15 -2.75
C TRP A 85 -5.24 -8.35 -3.56
N ALA A 86 -4.94 -7.09 -3.92
CA ALA A 86 -5.81 -6.28 -4.77
C ALA A 86 -6.02 -6.91 -6.15
N ILE A 87 -4.96 -7.49 -6.75
CA ILE A 87 -5.06 -8.23 -8.01
C ILE A 87 -5.93 -9.49 -7.83
N VAL A 88 -5.70 -10.28 -6.77
CA VAL A 88 -6.51 -11.49 -6.49
C VAL A 88 -7.98 -11.13 -6.31
N VAL A 89 -8.28 -10.11 -5.51
CA VAL A 89 -9.66 -9.63 -5.31
C VAL A 89 -10.24 -9.16 -6.64
N GLY A 90 -9.52 -8.36 -7.43
CA GLY A 90 -9.98 -7.93 -8.76
C GLY A 90 -10.30 -9.09 -9.70
N LEU A 91 -9.41 -10.10 -9.76
CA LEU A 91 -9.59 -11.29 -10.61
C LEU A 91 -10.77 -12.16 -10.18
N VAL A 92 -11.06 -12.24 -8.89
CA VAL A 92 -12.21 -13.00 -8.36
C VAL A 92 -13.51 -12.19 -8.47
N SER A 93 -13.47 -10.89 -8.17
CA SER A 93 -14.64 -10.01 -8.16
C SER A 93 -15.15 -9.68 -9.56
N LEU A 94 -14.28 -9.58 -10.58
CA LEU A 94 -14.69 -9.32 -11.97
C LEU A 94 -15.67 -10.38 -12.55
N PRO A 95 -15.37 -11.69 -12.53
CA PRO A 95 -16.31 -12.67 -13.06
C PRO A 95 -17.58 -12.75 -12.20
N LEU A 96 -17.46 -12.63 -10.87
CA LEU A 96 -18.62 -12.62 -9.98
C LEU A 96 -19.54 -11.43 -10.26
N SER A 97 -19.00 -10.24 -10.52
CA SER A 97 -19.83 -9.08 -10.85
C SER A 97 -20.58 -9.27 -12.17
N VAL A 98 -19.94 -9.83 -13.19
CA VAL A 98 -20.59 -10.16 -14.48
C VAL A 98 -21.72 -11.16 -14.28
N ILE A 99 -21.50 -12.22 -13.51
CA ILE A 99 -22.53 -13.23 -13.20
C ILE A 99 -23.69 -12.60 -12.44
N LEU A 100 -23.42 -11.84 -11.38
CA LEU A 100 -24.45 -11.19 -10.57
C LEU A 100 -25.27 -10.18 -11.37
N VAL A 101 -24.62 -9.37 -12.21
CA VAL A 101 -25.29 -8.45 -13.13
C VAL A 101 -26.16 -9.23 -14.11
N GLY A 102 -25.64 -10.29 -14.74
CA GLY A 102 -26.38 -11.12 -15.69
C GLY A 102 -27.63 -11.76 -15.08
N ILE A 103 -27.50 -12.37 -13.90
CA ILE A 103 -28.65 -12.92 -13.14
C ILE A 103 -29.64 -11.81 -12.79
N GLY A 104 -29.15 -10.67 -12.30
CA GLY A 104 -29.98 -9.51 -11.98
C GLY A 104 -30.80 -9.03 -13.16
N THR A 105 -30.17 -8.90 -14.34
CA THR A 105 -30.87 -8.52 -15.58
C THR A 105 -31.89 -9.55 -16.02
N TRP A 106 -31.57 -10.85 -15.95
CA TRP A 106 -32.49 -11.91 -16.35
C TRP A 106 -33.75 -11.97 -15.47
N ILE A 107 -33.61 -11.74 -14.16
CA ILE A 107 -34.75 -11.69 -13.23
C ILE A 107 -35.58 -10.41 -13.44
N ALA A 108 -34.94 -9.29 -13.75
CA ALA A 108 -35.61 -8.00 -13.92
C ALA A 108 -36.42 -7.90 -15.24
N GLY A 109 -36.03 -8.65 -16.28
CA GLY A 109 -36.67 -8.64 -17.61
C GLY A 109 -35.85 -7.87 -18.64
#